data_AF-A0A0S4JBF2-F1
#
_entry.id   AF-A0A0S4JBF2-F1
#
_cell.length_a   1.000
_cell.length_b   1.000
_cell.length_c   1.000
_cell.angle_alpha   90.00
_cell.angle_beta   90.00
_cell.angle_gamma   90.00
#
_symmetry.space_group_name_H-M   'P 1'
#
loop_
_entity.id
_entity.type
_entity.pdbx_description
1 polymer ?
#
loop_
_entity_poly.entity_id
_entity_poly.type
_entity_poly.pdbx_seq_one_letter_code
_entity_poly.pdbx_strand_id
1 'polypeptide(L)'
;AQQNIAVVPILVGEVSSQDTSRLAQVLAPLIASPENVFIISSDFCHWGSRFRYTHHYLPDKNPHIEDAVVAMDLEAIRRIEGYCGDVVTMWESYLKETRNTICGKSPITALLKAIAALESATTPPIDVCFVHYAKSGALNSVEDSSVSYASAVILQ
;
A
#
# COMPACT_ATOMS: atom_id res chain seq x y z
N ALA A 1 -27.81 -15.99 13.00
CA ALA A 1 -26.96 -17.19 12.82
C ALA A 1 -25.52 -16.71 12.67
N GLN A 2 -24.57 -17.26 13.42
CA GLN A 2 -23.16 -16.91 13.29
C GLN A 2 -22.64 -17.57 12.01
N GLN A 3 -22.27 -16.77 11.01
CA GLN A 3 -21.66 -17.31 9.79
C GLN A 3 -20.28 -17.86 10.13
N ASN A 4 -20.00 -19.10 9.71
CA ASN A 4 -18.72 -19.74 9.93
C ASN A 4 -17.78 -19.33 8.79
N ILE A 5 -17.07 -18.22 8.97
CA ILE A 5 -16.12 -17.68 7.99
C ILE A 5 -14.77 -18.38 8.19
N ALA A 6 -14.29 -19.09 7.16
CA ALA A 6 -12.96 -19.69 7.18
C ALA A 6 -11.88 -18.60 6.99
N VAL A 7 -10.78 -18.70 7.75
CA VAL A 7 -9.66 -17.74 7.67
C VAL A 7 -8.40 -18.47 7.22
N VAL A 8 -7.73 -17.93 6.19
CA VAL A 8 -6.45 -18.44 5.68
C VAL A 8 -5.35 -17.41 5.97
N PRO A 9 -4.52 -17.61 7.01
CA PRO A 9 -3.44 -16.69 7.32
C PRO A 9 -2.27 -16.89 6.35
N ILE A 10 -1.75 -15.80 5.78
CA ILE A 10 -0.58 -15.80 4.89
C ILE A 10 0.45 -14.83 5.47
N LEU A 11 1.59 -15.35 5.90
CA LEU A 11 2.71 -14.52 6.36
C LEU A 11 3.59 -14.14 5.17
N VAL A 12 3.65 -12.84 4.86
CA VAL A 12 4.47 -12.30 3.77
C VAL A 12 5.63 -11.51 4.36
N GLY A 13 6.86 -11.99 4.15
CA GLY A 13 8.08 -11.30 4.55
C GLY A 13 8.58 -10.30 3.50
N GLU A 14 9.83 -9.87 3.64
CA GLU A 14 10.51 -9.15 2.55
C GLU A 14 10.85 -10.12 1.43
N VAL A 15 10.27 -9.88 0.26
CA VAL A 15 10.34 -10.78 -0.90
C VAL A 15 10.77 -10.03 -2.15
N SER A 16 11.39 -10.74 -3.08
CA SER A 16 11.87 -10.18 -4.35
C SER A 16 10.71 -9.78 -5.28
N SER A 17 10.99 -8.96 -6.30
CA SER A 17 9.99 -8.66 -7.33
C SER A 17 9.53 -9.93 -8.06
N GLN A 18 10.41 -10.93 -8.23
CA GLN A 18 10.04 -12.22 -8.81
C GLN A 18 9.09 -13.01 -7.90
N ASP A 19 9.35 -13.04 -6.60
CA ASP A 19 8.51 -13.78 -5.65
C ASP A 19 7.16 -13.09 -5.41
N THR A 20 7.10 -11.75 -5.42
CA THR A 20 5.81 -11.04 -5.43
C THR A 20 5.00 -11.35 -6.68
N SER A 21 5.61 -11.52 -7.84
CA SER A 21 4.92 -11.95 -9.07
C SER A 21 4.39 -13.38 -8.97
N ARG A 22 5.17 -14.30 -8.37
CA ARG A 22 4.70 -15.67 -8.11
C ARG A 22 3.54 -15.71 -7.12
N LEU A 23 3.63 -14.92 -6.04
CA LEU A 23 2.55 -14.78 -5.07
C LEU A 23 1.29 -14.23 -5.74
N ALA A 24 1.43 -13.19 -6.56
CA ALA A 24 0.32 -12.61 -7.32
C ALA A 24 -0.38 -13.65 -8.22
N GLN A 25 0.38 -14.50 -8.93
CA GLN A 25 -0.17 -15.56 -9.77
C GLN A 25 -1.00 -16.58 -8.98
N VAL A 26 -0.54 -16.93 -7.77
CA VAL A 26 -1.27 -17.86 -6.88
C VAL A 26 -2.52 -17.20 -6.29
N LEU A 27 -2.45 -15.92 -5.93
CA LEU A 27 -3.54 -15.20 -5.29
C LEU A 27 -4.61 -14.70 -6.28
N ALA A 28 -4.26 -14.41 -7.53
CA ALA A 28 -5.18 -13.86 -8.54
C ALA A 28 -6.49 -14.66 -8.69
N PRO A 29 -6.51 -16.00 -8.87
CA PRO A 29 -7.76 -16.74 -8.97
C PRO A 29 -8.59 -16.72 -7.67
N LEU A 30 -7.94 -16.58 -6.52
CA LEU A 30 -8.63 -16.46 -5.24
C LEU A 30 -9.24 -15.06 -5.08
N ILE A 31 -8.50 -14.02 -5.49
CA ILE A 31 -8.96 -12.62 -5.49
C ILE A 31 -10.15 -12.46 -6.44
N ALA A 32 -10.14 -13.09 -7.61
CA ALA A 32 -11.24 -12.99 -8.58
C ALA A 32 -12.53 -13.71 -8.14
N SER A 33 -12.49 -14.52 -7.08
CA SER A 33 -13.67 -15.23 -6.60
C SER A 33 -14.53 -14.33 -5.71
N PRO A 34 -15.84 -14.14 -6.01
CA PRO A 34 -16.74 -13.32 -5.19
C PRO A 34 -17.05 -13.95 -3.82
N GLU A 35 -16.63 -15.19 -3.58
CA GLU A 35 -16.79 -15.89 -2.30
C GLU A 35 -15.69 -15.52 -1.29
N ASN A 36 -14.63 -14.83 -1.74
CA ASN A 36 -13.46 -14.52 -0.93
C ASN A 36 -13.39 -13.04 -0.58
N VAL A 37 -12.79 -12.75 0.58
CA VAL A 37 -12.38 -11.40 0.96
C VAL A 37 -10.90 -11.42 1.31
N PHE A 38 -10.15 -10.46 0.77
CA PHE A 38 -8.73 -10.29 1.06
C PHE A 38 -8.51 -9.13 2.02
N ILE A 39 -7.80 -9.39 3.11
CA ILE A 39 -7.36 -8.37 4.05
C ILE A 39 -5.85 -8.21 3.92
N ILE A 40 -5.40 -7.08 3.38
CA ILE A 40 -3.99 -6.71 3.32
C ILE A 40 -3.69 -5.80 4.52
N SER A 41 -2.94 -6.31 5.49
CA SER A 41 -2.59 -5.57 6.69
C SER A 41 -1.31 -4.76 6.46
N SER A 42 -1.40 -3.44 6.60
CA SER A 42 -0.25 -2.52 6.49
C SER A 42 -0.50 -1.21 7.23
N ASP A 43 0.51 -0.75 7.97
CA ASP A 43 0.72 0.66 8.26
C ASP A 43 1.45 1.33 7.07
N PHE A 44 1.39 2.65 7.00
CA PHE A 44 2.08 3.48 5.99
C PHE A 44 3.42 4.00 6.55
N CYS A 45 3.79 5.26 6.31
CA CYS A 45 5.08 5.79 6.76
C CYS A 45 5.26 5.68 8.28
N HIS A 46 6.35 5.02 8.69
CA HIS A 46 6.93 5.12 10.02
C HIS A 46 8.04 6.16 9.97
N TRP A 47 7.73 7.40 10.37
CA TRP A 47 8.65 8.53 10.31
C TRP A 47 9.24 8.85 11.68
N GLY A 48 10.54 9.13 11.71
CA GLY A 48 11.28 9.58 12.89
C GLY A 48 12.58 8.81 13.11
N SER A 49 13.47 9.39 13.91
CA SER A 49 14.80 8.84 14.18
C SER A 49 14.77 7.40 14.74
N ARG A 50 13.75 7.06 15.56
CA ARG A 50 13.58 5.69 16.09
C ARG A 50 13.33 4.62 15.03
N PHE A 51 12.79 5.01 13.87
CA PHE A 51 12.59 4.14 12.71
C PHE A 51 13.74 4.19 11.72
N ARG A 52 14.77 5.01 12.00
CA ARG A 52 15.88 5.33 11.08
C ARG A 52 15.39 5.85 9.74
N TYR A 53 14.29 6.61 9.75
CA TYR A 53 13.68 7.16 8.55
C TYR A 53 13.15 8.57 8.83
N THR A 54 13.89 9.57 8.37
CA THR A 54 13.55 10.99 8.50
C THR A 54 13.57 11.67 7.13
N HIS A 55 13.08 10.97 6.11
CA HIS A 55 13.06 11.48 4.75
C HIS A 55 12.15 12.71 4.65
N HIS A 56 12.68 13.80 4.08
CA HIS A 56 11.93 15.03 3.82
C HIS A 56 11.54 15.03 2.34
N TYR A 57 10.34 14.56 2.05
CA TYR A 57 9.84 14.40 0.69
C TYR A 57 9.53 15.73 0.01
N LEU A 58 10.17 16.00 -1.14
CA LEU A 58 10.02 17.21 -1.95
C LEU A 58 10.12 18.51 -1.11
N PRO A 59 11.28 18.79 -0.48
CA PRO A 59 11.42 19.88 0.50
C PRO A 59 11.12 21.27 -0.09
N ASP A 60 11.39 21.47 -1.39
CA ASP A 60 11.05 22.72 -2.09
C ASP A 60 9.54 22.98 -2.17
N LYS A 61 8.72 21.92 -2.10
CA LYS A 61 7.26 21.97 -2.15
C LYS A 61 6.60 21.82 -0.78
N ASN A 62 7.26 21.11 0.13
CA ASN A 62 6.75 20.78 1.46
C ASN A 62 7.72 21.32 2.53
N PRO A 63 7.62 22.59 2.94
CA PRO A 63 8.57 23.18 3.89
C PRO A 63 8.47 22.57 5.30
N HIS A 64 7.31 22.04 5.68
CA HIS A 64 7.09 21.38 6.96
C HIS A 64 7.25 19.85 6.84
N ILE A 65 7.81 19.23 7.90
CA ILE A 65 8.01 17.77 7.96
C ILE A 65 6.67 17.03 7.82
N GLU A 66 5.65 17.52 8.51
CA GLU A 66 4.30 16.95 8.43
C GLU A 66 3.76 16.95 7.00
N ASP A 67 3.85 18.07 6.28
CA ASP A 67 3.41 18.17 4.89
C ASP A 67 4.17 17.20 3.99
N ALA A 68 5.47 17.03 4.22
CA ALA A 68 6.30 16.12 3.45
C ALA A 68 5.87 14.66 3.62
N VAL A 69 5.62 14.23 4.87
CA VAL A 69 5.14 12.87 5.15
C VAL A 69 3.75 12.65 4.56
N VAL A 70 2.83 13.60 4.76
CA VAL A 70 1.47 13.51 4.21
C VAL A 70 1.51 13.47 2.68
N ALA A 71 2.28 14.33 2.02
CA ALA A 71 2.41 14.34 0.57
C ALA A 71 2.95 13.01 0.02
N MET A 72 3.94 12.42 0.71
CA MET A 72 4.54 11.14 0.34
C MET A 72 3.57 9.97 0.49
N ASP A 73 2.80 9.92 1.59
CA ASP A 73 1.79 8.87 1.80
C ASP A 73 0.60 9.01 0.85
N LEU A 74 0.14 10.24 0.60
CA LEU A 74 -0.92 10.49 -0.39
C LEU A 74 -0.45 10.15 -1.81
N GLU A 75 0.85 10.23 -2.10
CA GLU A 75 1.38 9.73 -3.36
C GLU A 75 1.33 8.21 -3.44
N ALA A 76 1.73 7.49 -2.39
CA ALA A 76 1.54 6.04 -2.32
C ALA A 76 0.07 5.65 -2.57
N ILE A 77 -0.86 6.30 -1.86
CA ILE A 77 -2.31 6.10 -2.03
C ILE A 77 -2.71 6.27 -3.50
N ARG A 78 -2.36 7.40 -4.14
CA ARG A 78 -2.68 7.65 -5.55
C ARG A 78 -2.07 6.61 -6.50
N ARG A 79 -0.89 6.08 -6.20
CA ARG A 79 -0.29 4.99 -6.99
C ARG A 79 -1.11 3.70 -6.83
N ILE A 80 -1.50 3.35 -5.61
CA ILE A 80 -2.26 2.12 -5.31
C ILE A 80 -3.67 2.18 -5.93
N GLU A 81 -4.31 3.34 -5.94
CA GLU A 81 -5.64 3.56 -6.55
C GLU A 81 -5.59 3.53 -8.10
N GLY A 82 -4.43 3.37 -8.72
CA GLY A 82 -4.33 3.18 -10.17
C GLY A 82 -4.60 4.44 -11.00
N TYR A 83 -4.57 5.63 -10.41
CA TYR A 83 -4.85 6.89 -11.12
C TYR A 83 -3.86 7.24 -12.24
N CYS A 84 -2.78 6.46 -12.44
CA CYS A 84 -1.73 6.82 -13.39
C CYS A 84 -0.99 5.59 -13.98
N GLY A 85 -1.46 5.13 -15.15
CA GLY A 85 -0.69 4.24 -16.03
C GLY A 85 -0.47 2.83 -15.49
N ASP A 86 0.71 2.26 -15.76
CA ASP A 86 1.12 0.94 -15.25
C ASP A 86 1.29 1.01 -13.72
N VAL A 87 0.25 0.60 -13.01
CA VAL A 87 0.14 0.67 -11.55
C VAL A 87 1.32 -0.01 -10.85
N VAL A 88 1.79 -1.14 -11.37
CA VAL A 88 2.87 -1.93 -10.76
C VAL A 88 4.19 -1.19 -10.90
N THR A 89 4.53 -0.75 -12.11
CA THR A 89 5.78 -0.03 -12.39
C THR A 89 5.85 1.29 -11.62
N MET A 90 4.73 2.02 -11.54
CA MET A 90 4.66 3.29 -10.82
C MET A 90 4.80 3.09 -9.30
N TRP A 91 4.17 2.06 -8.75
CA TRP A 91 4.30 1.70 -7.34
C TRP A 91 5.74 1.27 -6.98
N GLU A 92 6.35 0.39 -7.77
CA GLU A 92 7.74 -0.06 -7.52
C GLU A 92 8.73 1.09 -7.64
N SER A 93 8.51 2.02 -8.58
CA SER A 93 9.33 3.24 -8.74
C SER A 93 9.19 4.15 -7.51
N TYR A 94 7.97 4.40 -7.04
CA TYR A 94 7.71 5.16 -5.82
C TYR A 94 8.46 4.57 -4.61
N LEU A 95 8.37 3.25 -4.40
CA LEU A 95 9.05 2.58 -3.29
C LEU A 95 10.57 2.74 -3.39
N LYS A 96 11.13 2.67 -4.60
CA LYS A 96 12.57 2.83 -4.85
C LYS A 96 13.05 4.25 -4.57
N GLU A 97 12.29 5.25 -5.01
CA GLU A 97 12.63 6.67 -4.89
C GLU A 97 12.52 7.17 -3.45
N THR A 98 11.38 6.88 -2.80
CA THR A 98 11.08 7.39 -1.46
C THR A 98 11.69 6.53 -0.35
N ARG A 99 11.85 5.22 -0.62
CA ARG A 99 12.13 4.21 0.41
C ARG A 99 11.16 4.28 1.60
N ASN A 100 9.91 4.69 1.35
CA ASN A 100 8.90 4.83 2.40
C ASN A 100 8.78 3.52 3.21
N THR A 101 8.60 3.65 4.52
CA THR A 101 8.65 2.57 5.51
C THR A 101 7.32 1.82 5.65
N ILE A 102 6.55 1.72 4.57
CA ILE A 102 5.28 0.99 4.49
C ILE A 102 5.53 -0.49 4.82
N CYS A 103 5.03 -0.97 5.96
CA CYS A 103 5.38 -2.30 6.48
C CYS A 103 4.82 -3.44 5.62
N GLY A 104 3.68 -3.23 4.99
CA GLY A 104 3.03 -4.15 4.06
C GLY A 104 3.37 -3.90 2.59
N LYS A 105 4.50 -3.26 2.26
CA LYS A 105 4.90 -3.00 0.86
C LYS A 105 4.86 -4.26 -0.01
N SER A 106 5.30 -5.40 0.49
CA SER A 106 5.35 -6.67 -0.25
C SER A 106 3.97 -7.27 -0.55
N PRO A 107 3.06 -7.46 0.44
CA PRO A 107 1.71 -7.91 0.14
C PRO A 107 0.90 -6.90 -0.71
N ILE A 108 1.12 -5.59 -0.55
CA ILE A 108 0.51 -4.58 -1.45
C ILE A 108 1.02 -4.75 -2.88
N THR A 109 2.34 -4.90 -3.10
CA THR A 109 2.89 -5.16 -4.44
C THR A 109 2.30 -6.43 -5.06
N ALA A 110 2.17 -7.52 -4.29
CA ALA A 110 1.57 -8.76 -4.79
C ALA A 110 0.09 -8.58 -5.16
N LEU A 111 -0.68 -7.83 -4.36
CA LEU A 111 -2.06 -7.46 -4.68
C LEU A 111 -2.14 -6.68 -6.01
N LEU A 112 -1.34 -5.62 -6.16
CA LEU A 112 -1.35 -4.80 -7.38
C LEU A 112 -0.97 -5.60 -8.63
N LYS A 113 0.01 -6.51 -8.51
CA LYS A 113 0.37 -7.43 -9.60
C LYS A 113 -0.76 -8.41 -9.92
N ALA A 114 -1.52 -8.86 -8.93
CA ALA A 114 -2.66 -9.74 -9.14
C ALA A 114 -3.80 -8.99 -9.83
N ILE A 115 -4.11 -7.77 -9.40
CA ILE A 115 -5.11 -6.91 -10.02
C ILE A 115 -4.74 -6.64 -11.48
N ALA A 116 -3.50 -6.22 -11.76
CA ALA A 116 -3.03 -5.97 -13.13
C ALA A 116 -3.12 -7.21 -14.04
N ALA A 117 -2.90 -8.42 -13.48
CA ALA A 117 -3.08 -9.67 -14.23
C ALA A 117 -4.56 -10.00 -14.53
N LEU A 118 -5.49 -9.49 -13.72
CA LEU A 118 -6.93 -9.69 -13.86
C LEU A 118 -7.61 -8.62 -14.72
N GLU A 119 -7.03 -7.42 -14.89
CA GLU A 119 -7.63 -6.26 -15.56
C GLU A 119 -8.23 -6.57 -16.94
N SER A 120 -7.62 -7.46 -17.73
CA SER A 120 -8.14 -7.84 -19.06
C SER A 120 -9.31 -8.84 -19.02
N ALA A 121 -9.57 -9.46 -17.86
CA ALA A 121 -10.55 -10.53 -17.67
C ALA A 121 -11.74 -10.12 -16.77
N THR A 122 -11.63 -9.04 -16.00
CA THR A 122 -12.70 -8.54 -15.11
C THR A 122 -13.45 -7.35 -15.73
N THR A 123 -14.78 -7.42 -15.75
CA THR A 123 -15.68 -6.31 -16.10
C THR A 123 -16.80 -6.24 -15.04
N PRO A 124 -16.92 -5.14 -14.27
CA PRO A 124 -16.10 -3.92 -14.31
C PRO A 124 -14.64 -4.16 -13.86
N PRO A 125 -13.74 -3.19 -14.14
CA PRO A 125 -12.38 -3.24 -13.60
C PRO A 125 -12.41 -3.26 -12.07
N ILE A 126 -11.40 -3.90 -11.47
CA ILE A 126 -11.20 -3.88 -10.02
C ILE A 126 -10.79 -2.46 -9.63
N ASP A 127 -11.56 -1.84 -8.74
CA ASP A 127 -11.31 -0.49 -8.25
C ASP A 127 -10.79 -0.53 -6.81
N VAL A 128 -9.78 0.27 -6.52
CA VAL A 128 -9.20 0.41 -5.18
C VAL A 128 -9.43 1.82 -4.71
N CYS A 129 -10.15 2.00 -3.60
CA CYS A 129 -10.52 3.30 -3.08
C CYS A 129 -10.11 3.44 -1.62
N PHE A 130 -9.24 4.41 -1.32
CA PHE A 130 -8.93 4.76 0.05
C PHE A 130 -10.04 5.60 0.67
N VAL A 131 -10.51 5.18 1.85
CA VAL A 131 -11.64 5.79 2.56
C VAL A 131 -11.22 6.64 3.74
N HIS A 132 -10.00 6.43 4.25
CA HIS A 132 -9.49 7.20 5.39
C HIS A 132 -7.96 7.21 5.40
N TYR A 133 -7.41 8.33 5.90
CA TYR A 133 -5.99 8.51 6.19
C TYR A 133 -5.85 9.23 7.53
N ALA A 134 -4.94 8.75 8.37
CA ALA A 134 -4.65 9.32 9.68
C ALA A 134 -3.17 9.14 10.03
N LYS A 135 -2.73 9.80 11.10
CA LYS A 135 -1.38 9.65 11.67
C LYS A 135 -1.48 9.48 13.18
N SER A 136 -0.52 8.78 13.79
CA SER A 136 -0.47 8.57 15.24
C SER A 136 -0.19 9.86 16.04
N GLY A 137 0.39 10.87 15.39
CA GLY A 137 0.71 12.17 15.99
C GLY A 137 1.19 13.18 14.95
N ALA A 138 1.22 14.46 15.37
CA ALA A 138 1.78 15.56 14.58
C ALA A 138 3.31 15.48 14.49
N LEU A 139 3.89 16.09 13.45
CA LEU A 139 5.34 16.13 13.21
C LEU A 139 5.80 17.58 13.07
N ASN A 140 6.22 18.19 14.18
CA ASN A 140 6.61 19.60 14.22
C ASN A 140 8.13 19.79 14.14
N SER A 141 8.90 18.77 14.52
CA SER A 141 10.35 18.81 14.67
C SER A 141 11.01 17.48 14.26
N VAL A 142 12.34 17.46 14.20
CA VAL A 142 13.10 16.26 13.79
C VAL A 142 13.20 15.20 14.91
N GLU A 143 12.91 15.61 16.14
CA GLU A 143 12.83 14.76 17.32
C GLU A 143 11.52 13.99 17.40
N ASP A 144 10.48 14.45 16.69
CA ASP A 144 9.18 13.81 16.67
C ASP A 144 9.20 12.47 15.91
N SER A 145 8.16 11.66 16.13
CA SER A 145 7.94 10.46 15.34
C SER A 145 6.46 10.15 15.20
N SER A 146 6.07 9.58 14.07
CA SER A 146 4.68 9.27 13.75
C SER A 146 4.60 8.03 12.88
N VAL A 147 3.47 7.32 12.98
CA VAL A 147 3.08 6.24 12.07
C VAL A 147 1.82 6.65 11.35
N SER A 148 1.82 6.53 10.03
CA SER A 148 0.67 6.81 9.19
C SER A 148 -0.21 5.58 9.01
N TYR A 149 -1.51 5.80 8.92
CA TYR A 149 -2.52 4.77 8.74
C TYR A 149 -3.40 5.13 7.55
N ALA A 150 -3.72 4.16 6.73
CA ALA A 150 -4.65 4.33 5.63
C ALA A 150 -5.52 3.08 5.49
N SER A 151 -6.79 3.27 5.16
CA SER A 151 -7.74 2.17 4.92
C SER A 151 -8.34 2.30 3.54
N ALA A 152 -8.41 1.18 2.82
CA ALA A 152 -8.99 1.10 1.49
C ALA A 152 -10.01 -0.05 1.39
N VAL A 153 -10.92 0.10 0.45
CA VAL A 153 -11.81 -0.96 -0.02
C VAL A 153 -11.46 -1.30 -1.46
N ILE A 154 -11.55 -2.59 -1.79
CA ILE A 154 -11.38 -3.09 -3.15
C ILE A 154 -12.77 -3.52 -3.63
N LEU A 155 -13.21 -2.95 -4.74
CA LEU A 155 -14.50 -3.21 -5.35
C LEU A 155 -14.27 -3.98 -6.66
N GLN A 156 -14.96 -5.11 -6.82
CA GLN A 156 -14.91 -6.00 -7.98
C GLN A 156 -16.29 -6.07 -8.64
#